data_AF-A0A3B1AZP5-F1
#
_entry.id   AF-A0A3B1AZP5-F1
#
_cell.length_a   1.000
_cell.length_b   1.000
_cell.length_c   1.000
_cell.angle_alpha   90.00
_cell.angle_beta   90.00
_cell.angle_gamma   90.00
#
_symmetry.space_group_name_H-M   'P 1'
#
loop_
_entity.id
_entity.type
_entity.pdbx_description
1 polymer ?
#
loop_
_entity_poly.entity_id
_entity_poly.type
_entity_poly.pdbx_seq_one_letter_code
_entity_poly.pdbx_strand_id
1 'polypeptide(L)'
;MQTEHPFAQYVRILGKGKNGSRALTQEEALASFRMVMQDEVQPEQLGAYLMLLRVKEEEPEELAGFIRAVRETIQRPTDAPKVDLDWSSYAGKRRQLPWFILSTLLLAQNGTKIFMHG
;
A
#
# COMPACT_ATOMS: atom_id res chain seq x y z
N MET A 1 -30.16 -14.69 11.68
CA MET A 1 -29.44 -13.42 11.47
C MET A 1 -28.14 -13.75 10.77
N GLN A 2 -27.85 -13.13 9.63
CA GLN A 2 -26.58 -13.33 8.95
C GLN A 2 -25.49 -12.64 9.79
N THR A 3 -24.47 -13.39 10.19
CA THR A 3 -23.32 -12.82 10.90
C THR A 3 -22.61 -11.86 9.96
N GLU A 4 -22.51 -10.60 10.37
CA GLU A 4 -21.83 -9.58 9.57
C GLU A 4 -20.33 -9.90 9.47
N HIS A 5 -19.76 -9.74 8.28
CA HIS A 5 -18.34 -9.98 8.05
C HIS A 5 -17.49 -8.99 8.88
N PRO A 6 -16.41 -9.42 9.56
CA PRO A 6 -15.61 -8.54 10.42
C PRO A 6 -15.04 -7.30 9.69
N PHE A 7 -14.81 -7.40 8.38
CA PHE A 7 -14.31 -6.31 7.55
C PHE A 7 -15.36 -5.20 7.29
N ALA A 8 -16.66 -5.48 7.44
CA ALA A 8 -17.74 -4.55 7.09
C ALA A 8 -17.68 -3.24 7.90
N GLN A 9 -17.13 -3.29 9.12
CA GLN A 9 -16.94 -2.09 9.95
C GLN A 9 -16.01 -1.05 9.29
N TYR A 10 -14.96 -1.48 8.58
CA TYR A 10 -14.02 -0.57 7.93
C TYR A 10 -14.64 0.13 6.72
N VAL A 11 -15.38 -0.63 5.90
CA VAL A 11 -16.18 -0.08 4.80
C VAL A 11 -17.20 0.93 5.34
N ARG A 12 -17.84 0.63 6.48
CA ARG A 12 -18.80 1.55 7.12
C ARG A 12 -18.15 2.83 7.64
N ILE A 13 -16.95 2.75 8.21
CA ILE A 13 -16.21 3.94 8.67
C ILE A 13 -15.93 4.89 7.49
N LEU A 14 -15.51 4.33 6.35
CA LEU A 14 -15.21 5.11 5.15
C LEU A 14 -16.47 5.56 4.38
N GLY A 15 -17.54 4.77 4.42
CA GLY A 15 -18.72 4.90 3.54
C GLY A 15 -19.92 5.65 4.11
N LYS A 16 -19.82 6.29 5.29
CA LYS A 16 -20.93 7.01 5.96
C LYS A 16 -21.31 8.36 5.33
N GLY A 17 -20.74 8.72 4.17
CA GLY A 17 -21.01 9.99 3.48
C GLY A 17 -20.37 11.21 4.14
N LYS A 18 -20.55 12.38 3.53
CA LYS A 18 -19.78 13.62 3.80
C LYS A 18 -19.64 14.02 5.28
N ASN A 19 -20.65 13.75 6.10
CA ASN A 19 -20.69 14.18 7.50
C ASN A 19 -20.43 13.03 8.51
N GLY A 20 -20.29 11.79 8.04
CA GLY A 20 -20.19 10.61 8.89
C GLY A 20 -18.99 9.72 8.60
N SER A 21 -18.33 9.91 7.45
CA SER A 21 -17.06 9.25 7.16
C SER A 21 -15.92 9.89 7.96
N ARG A 22 -14.99 9.08 8.40
CA ARG A 22 -13.71 9.53 8.97
C ARG A 22 -12.58 8.68 8.42
N ALA A 23 -11.35 9.16 8.56
CA ALA A 23 -10.16 8.33 8.36
C ALA A 23 -10.14 7.18 9.37
N LEU A 24 -9.58 6.04 8.95
CA LEU A 24 -9.23 4.96 9.85
C LEU A 24 -8.10 5.43 10.78
N THR A 25 -8.10 4.93 12.01
CA THR A 25 -6.88 5.03 12.82
C THR A 25 -5.79 4.14 12.20
N GLN A 26 -4.52 4.38 12.55
CA GLN A 26 -3.42 3.55 12.06
C GLN A 26 -3.63 2.05 12.38
N GLU A 27 -4.21 1.74 13.54
CA GLU A 27 -4.48 0.39 14.02
C GLU A 27 -5.66 -0.24 13.28
N GLU A 28 -6.70 0.54 12.97
CA GLU A 28 -7.81 0.11 12.11
C GLU A 28 -7.32 -0.16 10.68
N ALA A 29 -6.47 0.72 10.14
CA ALA A 29 -5.86 0.58 8.83
C ALA A 29 -4.94 -0.64 8.74
N LEU A 30 -4.13 -0.88 9.77
CA LEU A 30 -3.31 -2.09 9.87
C LEU A 30 -4.18 -3.35 9.91
N ALA A 31 -5.22 -3.37 10.75
CA ALA A 31 -6.10 -4.51 10.89
C ALA A 31 -6.88 -4.80 9.60
N SER A 32 -7.45 -3.77 8.96
CA SER A 32 -8.19 -3.93 7.71
C SER A 32 -7.28 -4.44 6.59
N PHE A 33 -6.09 -3.86 6.43
CA PHE A 33 -5.20 -4.21 5.34
C PHE A 33 -4.51 -5.57 5.56
N ARG A 34 -4.32 -6.02 6.80
CA ARG A 34 -3.92 -7.42 7.08
C ARG A 34 -4.93 -8.42 6.55
N MET A 35 -6.22 -8.21 6.79
CA MET A 35 -7.28 -9.08 6.26
C MET A 35 -7.22 -9.12 4.72
N VAL A 36 -6.98 -7.97 4.08
CA VAL A 36 -6.80 -7.90 2.62
C VAL A 36 -5.59 -8.72 2.17
N MET A 37 -4.45 -8.58 2.85
CA MET A 37 -3.21 -9.30 2.52
C MET A 37 -3.28 -10.82 2.79
N GLN A 38 -4.27 -11.27 3.58
CA GLN A 38 -4.51 -12.67 3.94
C GLN A 38 -5.65 -13.31 3.11
N ASP A 39 -6.17 -12.61 2.10
CA ASP A 39 -7.33 -13.04 1.29
C ASP A 39 -8.59 -13.33 2.13
N GLU A 40 -8.75 -12.66 3.28
CA GLU A 40 -9.89 -12.82 4.20
C GLU A 40 -11.07 -11.87 3.89
N VAL A 41 -11.04 -11.19 2.74
CA VAL A 41 -12.03 -10.16 2.38
C VAL A 41 -12.74 -10.54 1.08
N GLN A 42 -14.06 -10.43 1.07
CA GLN A 42 -14.85 -10.71 -0.13
C GLN A 42 -14.53 -9.69 -1.25
N PRO A 43 -14.52 -10.09 -2.54
CA PRO A 43 -14.19 -9.20 -3.65
C PRO A 43 -15.03 -7.91 -3.68
N GLU A 44 -16.31 -8.00 -3.35
CA GLU A 44 -17.23 -6.86 -3.32
C GLU A 44 -16.87 -5.88 -2.19
N GLN A 45 -16.42 -6.39 -1.05
CA GLN A 45 -15.99 -5.58 0.09
C GLN A 45 -14.67 -4.88 -0.19
N LEU A 46 -13.71 -5.59 -0.80
CA LEU A 46 -12.44 -5.03 -1.22
C LEU A 46 -12.65 -3.93 -2.27
N GLY A 47 -13.50 -4.18 -3.26
CA GLY A 47 -13.87 -3.19 -4.27
C GLY A 47 -14.46 -1.93 -3.65
N ALA A 48 -15.43 -2.06 -2.73
CA ALA A 48 -16.02 -0.93 -2.03
C ALA A 48 -14.99 -0.16 -1.18
N TYR A 49 -14.13 -0.88 -0.44
CA TYR A 49 -13.08 -0.31 0.39
C TYR A 49 -12.08 0.54 -0.42
N LEU A 50 -11.55 -0.03 -1.52
CA LEU A 50 -10.60 0.67 -2.39
C LEU A 50 -11.24 1.87 -3.10
N MET A 51 -12.50 1.76 -3.52
CA MET A 51 -13.23 2.88 -4.12
C MET A 51 -13.46 4.02 -3.13
N LEU A 52 -13.80 3.71 -1.88
CA LEU A 52 -13.98 4.72 -0.84
C LEU A 52 -12.66 5.43 -0.50
N LEU A 53 -11.57 4.67 -0.33
CA LEU A 53 -10.23 5.25 -0.14
C LEU A 53 -9.84 6.14 -1.32
N ARG A 54 -10.10 5.70 -2.55
CA ARG A 54 -9.77 6.48 -3.76
C ARG A 54 -10.50 7.82 -3.82
N VAL A 55 -11.75 7.89 -3.36
CA VAL A 55 -12.54 9.13 -3.36
C VAL A 55 -12.16 10.03 -2.18
N LYS A 56 -11.86 9.45 -1.01
CA LYS A 56 -11.47 10.18 0.20
C LYS A 56 -10.02 10.70 0.13
N GLU A 57 -9.15 9.96 -0.57
CA GLU A 57 -7.68 9.99 -0.43
C GLU A 57 -7.23 9.49 0.96
N GLU A 58 -6.03 8.92 1.05
CA GLU A 58 -5.50 8.36 2.30
C GLU A 58 -4.90 9.43 3.22
N GLU A 59 -5.09 9.29 4.54
CA GLU A 59 -4.37 10.07 5.55
C GLU A 59 -3.02 9.41 5.90
N PRO A 60 -2.04 10.17 6.45
CA PRO A 60 -0.72 9.63 6.82
C PRO A 60 -0.79 8.41 7.75
N GLU A 61 -1.69 8.42 8.73
CA GLU A 61 -1.89 7.33 9.69
C GLU A 61 -2.43 6.07 9.00
N GLU A 62 -3.34 6.23 8.05
CA GLU A 62 -3.88 5.12 7.27
C GLU A 62 -2.78 4.47 6.45
N LEU A 63 -2.00 5.29 5.74
CA LEU A 63 -0.88 4.82 4.92
C LEU A 63 0.19 4.11 5.77
N ALA A 64 0.51 4.62 6.96
CA ALA A 64 1.42 3.96 7.90
C ALA A 64 0.90 2.58 8.33
N GLY A 65 -0.41 2.45 8.60
CA GLY A 65 -1.06 1.18 8.90
C GLY A 65 -1.00 0.19 7.74
N PHE A 66 -1.31 0.65 6.52
CA PHE A 66 -1.27 -0.18 5.30
C PHE A 66 0.14 -0.69 5.01
N ILE A 67 1.15 0.19 5.08
CA ILE A 67 2.56 -0.18 4.86
C ILE A 67 3.02 -1.23 5.88
N ARG A 68 2.60 -1.11 7.15
CA ARG A 68 2.91 -2.11 8.18
C ARG A 68 2.32 -3.48 7.83
N ALA A 69 1.05 -3.53 7.41
CA ALA A 69 0.40 -4.77 6.97
C ALA A 69 1.15 -5.42 5.80
N VAL A 70 1.50 -4.64 4.78
CA VAL A 70 2.26 -5.14 3.61
C VAL A 70 3.64 -5.65 4.03
N ARG A 71 4.33 -4.96 4.93
CA ARG A 71 5.67 -5.37 5.39
C ARG A 71 5.65 -6.72 6.12
N GLU A 72 4.54 -7.08 6.77
CA GLU A 72 4.40 -8.37 7.45
C GLU A 72 4.29 -9.54 6.47
N THR A 73 3.92 -9.30 5.22
CA THR A 73 3.85 -10.35 4.18
C THR A 73 5.12 -10.46 3.34
N ILE A 74 6.01 -9.47 3.40
CA ILE A 74 7.26 -9.47 2.63
C ILE A 74 8.31 -10.33 3.35
N GLN A 75 8.64 -11.47 2.74
CA GLN A 75 9.77 -12.29 3.17
C GLN A 75 11.07 -11.75 2.58
N ARG A 76 11.97 -11.25 3.44
CA ARG A 76 13.27 -10.75 3.02
C ARG A 76 14.31 -11.88 3.01
N PRO A 77 15.11 -12.05 1.94
CA PRO A 77 16.22 -12.99 1.95
C PRO A 77 17.20 -12.67 3.08
N THR A 78 17.67 -13.70 3.78
CA THR A 78 18.64 -13.55 4.89
C THR A 78 20.00 -13.08 4.41
N ASP A 79 20.32 -13.35 3.14
CA ASP A 79 21.55 -12.96 2.44
C ASP A 79 21.35 -11.71 1.56
N ALA A 80 20.28 -10.94 1.80
CA ALA A 80 20.02 -9.72 1.06
C ALA A 80 21.23 -8.76 1.14
N PRO A 81 21.73 -8.25 -0.01
CA PRO A 81 22.87 -7.36 -0.02
C PRO A 81 22.53 -6.04 0.68
N LYS A 82 23.55 -5.34 1.19
CA LYS A 82 23.39 -3.97 1.67
C LYS A 82 22.89 -3.09 0.52
N VAL A 83 21.79 -2.39 0.76
CA VAL A 83 21.19 -1.40 -0.15
C VAL A 83 21.54 -0.02 0.38
N ASP A 84 22.08 0.84 -0.47
CA ASP A 84 22.34 2.25 -0.16
C ASP A 84 21.17 3.14 -0.59
N LEU A 85 20.42 2.74 -1.63
CA LEU A 85 19.27 3.49 -2.14
C LEU A 85 18.12 2.56 -2.54
N ASP A 86 16.92 2.83 -2.01
CA ASP A 86 15.66 2.19 -2.39
C ASP A 86 14.92 3.05 -3.42
N TRP A 87 14.67 2.50 -4.62
CA TRP A 87 14.14 3.23 -5.77
C TRP A 87 12.86 2.61 -6.30
N SER A 88 11.72 3.23 -5.96
CA SER A 88 10.40 2.84 -6.48
C SER A 88 10.16 3.31 -7.93
N SER A 89 9.53 2.46 -8.75
CA SER A 89 9.32 2.66 -10.18
C SER A 89 7.94 2.20 -10.66
N TYR A 90 6.89 2.58 -9.92
CA TYR A 90 5.49 2.25 -10.25
C TYR A 90 4.80 3.28 -11.16
N ALA A 91 5.52 4.34 -11.56
CA ALA A 91 5.02 5.39 -12.42
C ALA A 91 5.56 5.25 -13.85
N GLY A 92 4.70 5.44 -14.85
CA GLY A 92 5.12 5.30 -16.26
C GLY A 92 4.04 5.60 -17.28
N LYS A 93 2.94 6.27 -16.88
CA LYS A 93 1.76 6.47 -17.73
C LYS A 93 2.00 7.38 -18.94
N ARG A 94 3.15 8.04 -19.02
CA ARG A 94 3.50 8.94 -20.14
C ARG A 94 4.40 8.18 -21.11
N ARG A 95 4.18 8.37 -22.42
CA ARG A 95 5.07 7.88 -23.49
C ARG A 95 6.38 8.66 -23.48
N GLN A 96 7.21 8.40 -22.49
CA GLN A 96 8.53 8.98 -22.30
C GLN A 96 9.53 7.84 -22.09
N LEU A 97 10.76 8.05 -22.55
CA LEU A 97 11.83 7.11 -22.28
C LEU A 97 12.12 7.09 -20.76
N PRO A 98 12.46 5.93 -20.18
CA PRO A 98 12.69 5.78 -18.75
C PRO A 98 14.06 6.34 -18.36
N TRP A 99 14.23 7.65 -18.45
CA TRP A 99 15.51 8.33 -18.23
C TRP A 99 16.11 8.09 -16.84
N PHE A 100 15.28 7.76 -15.84
CA PHE A 100 15.74 7.41 -14.50
C PHE A 100 16.68 6.19 -14.50
N ILE A 101 16.57 5.29 -15.49
CA ILE A 101 17.49 4.16 -15.64
C ILE A 101 18.93 4.64 -15.86
N LEU A 102 19.13 5.69 -16.67
CA LEU A 102 20.46 6.27 -16.89
C LEU A 102 21.04 6.85 -15.59
N SER A 103 20.20 7.50 -14.77
CA SER A 103 20.61 7.97 -13.45
C SER A 103 21.02 6.82 -12.52
N THR A 104 20.27 5.71 -12.51
CA THR A 104 20.63 4.55 -11.69
C THR A 104 21.89 3.83 -12.16
N LEU A 105 22.12 3.76 -13.47
CA LEU A 105 23.36 3.21 -14.02
C LEU A 105 24.57 4.06 -13.63
N LEU A 106 24.45 5.39 -13.73
CA LEU A 106 25.50 6.31 -13.31
C LEU A 106 25.82 6.16 -11.82
N LEU A 107 24.81 6.09 -10.96
CA LEU A 107 24.98 5.87 -9.51
C LEU A 107 25.64 4.52 -9.21
N ALA A 108 25.24 3.45 -9.92
CA ALA A 108 25.84 2.12 -9.78
C ALA A 108 27.30 2.09 -10.24
N GLN A 109 27.64 2.78 -11.34
CA GLN A 109 29.01 2.95 -11.81
C GLN A 109 29.90 3.68 -10.79
N ASN A 110 29.30 4.52 -9.94
CA ASN A 110 29.98 5.21 -8.84
C ASN A 110 29.87 4.45 -7.50
N GLY A 111 29.52 3.16 -7.53
CA GLY A 111 29.54 2.27 -6.37
C GLY A 111 28.30 2.31 -5.48
N THR A 112 27.24 3.04 -5.85
CA THR A 112 25.98 3.07 -5.08
C THR A 112 25.21 1.77 -5.32
N LYS A 113 24.87 1.03 -4.26
CA LYS A 113 24.05 -0.18 -4.37
C LYS A 113 22.57 0.19 -4.32
N ILE A 114 21.91 0.09 -5.47
CA ILE A 114 20.51 0.51 -5.63
C ILE A 114 19.62 -0.73 -5.66
N PHE A 115 18.57 -0.74 -4.85
CA PHE A 115 17.46 -1.66 -4.98
C PHE A 115 16.35 -0.95 -5.73
N MET A 116 16.01 -1.44 -6.93
CA MET A 116 14.93 -0.87 -7.73
C MET A 116 13.76 -1.84 -7.77
N HIS A 117 12.55 -1.32 -7.56
CA HIS A 117 11.31 -2.10 -7.58
C HIS A 117 10.20 -1.32 -8.29
N GLY A 118 9.32 -2.00 -9.04
CA GLY A 118 8.28 -1.38 -9.86
C GLY A 118 7.36 -2.41 -10.50
#